data_AF-A0AA40KJW2-F1
#
_entry.id   AF-A0AA40KJW2-F1
#
_cell.length_a   1.000
_cell.length_b   1.000
_cell.length_c   1.000
_cell.angle_alpha   90.00
_cell.angle_beta   90.00
_cell.angle_gamma   90.00
#
_symmetry.space_group_name_H-M   'P 1'
#
loop_
_entity.id
_entity.type
_entity.pdbx_description
1 polymer ?
#
loop_
_entity_poly.entity_id
_entity_poly.type
_entity_poly.pdbx_seq_one_letter_code
_entity_poly.pdbx_strand_id
1 'polypeptide(L)' 'MWFQEEHKNQGAYAYVRDRIVLALGKKLEEVTYGGRPPSASPATGSKVIHSTEYKDMMAAAMKLD' A
#
# COMPACT_ATOMS: atom_id res chain seq x y z
N MET A 1 -7.03 4.20 5.89
CA MET A 1 -5.83 3.56 5.31
C MET A 1 -6.24 2.79 4.07
N TRP A 2 -5.57 2.99 2.93
CA TRP A 2 -5.67 2.13 1.74
C TRP A 2 -4.56 1.08 1.81
N PHE A 3 -4.92 -0.18 1.54
CA PHE A 3 -3.98 -1.30 1.60
C PHE A 3 -3.94 -2.07 0.28
N GLN A 4 -2.75 -2.46 -0.18
CA GLN A 4 -2.56 -3.26 -1.39
C GLN A 4 -1.24 -4.04 -1.35
N GLU A 5 -1.19 -5.18 -2.06
CA GLU A 5 0.03 -6.00 -2.17
C GLU A 5 1.06 -5.38 -3.11
N GLU A 6 0.61 -4.67 -4.14
CA GLU A 6 1.48 -4.04 -5.12
C GLU A 6 2.31 -2.91 -4.52
N HIS A 7 3.44 -2.59 -5.16
CA HIS A 7 4.25 -1.43 -4.79
C HIS A 7 3.44 -0.12 -4.90
N LYS A 8 3.76 0.88 -4.08
CA LYS A 8 2.99 2.15 -3.99
C LYS A 8 2.84 2.92 -5.31
N ASN A 9 3.81 2.80 -6.21
CA ASN A 9 3.80 3.38 -7.55
C ASN A 9 3.12 2.49 -8.61
N GLN A 10 2.54 1.37 -8.18
CA GLN A 10 1.83 0.38 -8.97
C GLN A 10 0.44 0.14 -8.35
N GLY A 11 -0.35 -0.76 -8.95
CA GLY A 11 -1.70 -1.06 -8.49
C GLY A 11 -2.63 0.15 -8.59
N ALA A 12 -3.66 0.17 -7.75
CA ALA A 12 -4.76 1.13 -7.87
C ALA A 12 -4.57 2.40 -7.00
N TYR A 13 -3.57 2.44 -6.11
CA TYR A 13 -3.42 3.52 -5.14
C TYR A 13 -3.47 4.94 -5.76
N ALA A 14 -2.72 5.18 -6.83
CA ALA A 14 -2.69 6.49 -7.49
C ALA A 14 -4.04 6.90 -8.06
N TYR A 15 -4.85 5.94 -8.52
CA TYR A 15 -6.18 6.18 -9.05
C TYR A 15 -7.23 6.35 -7.93
N VAL A 16 -7.16 5.53 -6.89
CA VAL A 16 -8.20 5.46 -5.86
C VAL A 16 -8.04 6.54 -4.79
N ARG A 17 -6.81 6.96 -4.45
CA ARG A 17 -6.57 7.91 -3.35
C ARG A 17 -7.37 9.21 -3.52
N ASP A 18 -7.35 9.82 -4.71
CA ASP A 18 -8.00 11.12 -4.95
C ASP A 18 -9.54 10.97 -4.93
N ARG A 19 -10.04 9.78 -5.28
CA ARG A 19 -11.47 9.45 -5.21
C ARG A 19 -11.94 9.22 -3.78
N ILE A 20 -11.13 8.57 -2.95
CA ILE A 20 -11.41 8.41 -1.52
C ILE A 20 -11.47 9.78 -0.84
N VAL A 21 -10.49 10.65 -1.12
CA VAL A 21 -10.44 12.03 -0.64
C VAL A 21 -11.74 12.76 -0.97
N LEU A 22 -12.15 12.72 -2.25
CA LEU A 22 -13.38 13.34 -2.71
C LEU A 22 -14.63 12.74 -2.05
N ALA A 23 -14.74 11.41 -2.02
CA ALA A 23 -15.91 10.72 -1.50
C ALA A 23 -16.10 10.90 0.01
N LEU A 24 -15.00 11.04 0.76
CA LEU A 24 -15.03 11.20 2.21
C LEU A 24 -14.92 12.66 2.67
N GLY A 25 -14.74 13.62 1.74
CA GLY A 25 -14.53 15.03 2.07
C GLY A 25 -13.28 15.27 2.93
N LYS A 26 -12.26 14.42 2.79
CA LYS A 26 -11.00 14.47 3.57
C LYS A 26 -9.92 15.20 2.80
N LYS A 27 -8.80 15.50 3.46
CA LYS A 27 -7.57 15.93 2.78
C LYS A 27 -6.75 14.72 2.30
N LEU A 28 -5.89 14.92 1.29
CA LEU A 28 -5.07 13.86 0.73
C LEU A 28 -4.09 13.26 1.76
N GLU A 29 -3.61 14.09 2.69
CA GLU A 29 -2.67 13.69 3.74
C GLU A 29 -3.31 12.76 4.79
N GLU A 30 -4.64 12.74 4.88
CA GLU A 30 -5.37 11.83 5.78
C GLU A 30 -5.50 10.42 5.20
N VAL A 31 -5.30 10.24 3.89
CA VAL A 31 -5.34 8.92 3.26
C VAL A 31 -3.98 8.25 3.41
N THR A 32 -3.83 7.50 4.50
CA THR A 32 -2.63 6.71 4.76
C THR A 32 -2.53 5.50 3.82
N TYR A 33 -1.30 5.17 3.43
CA TYR A 33 -0.99 4.01 2.59
C TYR A 33 -0.33 2.91 3.44
N GLY A 34 -0.87 1.70 3.40
CA GLY A 34 -0.24 0.50 3.97
C GLY A 34 0.03 -0.51 2.86
N GLY A 35 1.26 -0.68 2.43
CA GLY A 35 1.58 -1.59 1.33
C GLY A 35 3.07 -1.58 1.03
N ARG A 36 3.51 -2.25 -0.04
CA ARG A 36 4.94 -2.29 -0.38
C ARG A 36 5.46 -0.91 -0.83
N PRO A 37 6.72 -0.54 -0.49
CA PRO A 37 7.31 0.74 -0.91
C PRO A 37 7.44 0.81 -2.44
N PRO A 38 7.66 1.98 -3.06
CA PRO A 38 7.83 2.07 -4.51
C PRO A 38 8.96 1.19 -5.05
N SER A 39 8.76 0.57 -6.21
CA SER A 39 9.76 -0.23 -6.91
C SER A 39 9.58 -0.16 -8.42
N ALA A 40 10.69 -0.30 -9.16
CA ALA A 40 10.67 -0.43 -10.62
C ALA A 40 10.16 -1.81 -11.06
N SER A 41 10.41 -2.86 -10.27
CA SER A 41 9.94 -4.21 -10.55
C SER A 41 8.59 -4.48 -9.88
N PRO A 42 7.69 -5.29 -10.46
CA PRO A 42 6.43 -5.70 -9.81
C PRO A 42 6.63 -6.51 -8.52
N ALA A 43 7.70 -7.30 -8.48
CA ALA A 43 8.04 -8.11 -7.31
C ALA A 43 9.55 -8.35 -7.23
N THR A 44 10.01 -8.71 -6.03
CA THR A 44 11.35 -9.29 -5.85
C THR A 44 11.41 -10.69 -6.47
N GLY A 45 12.52 -11.01 -7.13
CA GLY A 45 12.75 -12.35 -7.68
C GLY A 45 13.08 -13.41 -6.61
N SER A 46 13.32 -13.00 -5.36
CA SER A 46 13.61 -13.90 -4.25
C SER A 46 12.35 -14.22 -3.45
N LYS A 47 11.95 -15.49 -3.42
CA LYS A 47 10.80 -15.96 -2.64
C LYS A 47 10.93 -15.63 -1.15
N VAL A 48 12.14 -15.69 -0.60
CA VAL A 48 12.39 -15.40 0.82
C VAL A 48 12.09 -13.93 1.11
N ILE A 49 12.62 -13.01 0.29
CA ILE A 49 12.38 -11.57 0.45
C ILE A 49 10.89 -11.28 0.29
N HIS A 50 10.24 -11.84 -0.73
CA HIS A 50 8.80 -11.65 -0.96
C HIS A 50 7.96 -12.09 0.25
N SER A 51 8.29 -13.25 0.83
CA SER A 51 7.56 -13.79 1.99
C SER A 51 7.74 -12.92 3.23
N THR A 52 8.93 -12.35 3.44
CA THR A 52 9.21 -11.40 4.52
C THR A 52 8.43 -10.10 4.32
N GLU A 53 8.51 -9.51 3.13
CA GLU A 53 7.77 -8.28 2.80
C GLU A 53 6.26 -8.45 2.99
N TYR A 54 5.69 -9.59 2.58
CA TYR A 54 4.27 -9.88 2.78
C TYR A 54 3.90 -9.93 4.26
N LYS A 55 4.69 -10.63 5.09
CA LYS A 55 4.44 -10.71 6.54
C LYS A 55 4.52 -9.35 7.21
N ASP A 56 5.55 -8.58 6.90
CA ASP A 56 5.75 -7.24 7.48
C ASP A 56 4.60 -6.30 7.08
N MET A 57 4.20 -6.36 5.81
CA MET A 57 3.08 -5.59 5.27
C MET A 57 1.75 -5.97 5.95
N MET A 58 1.45 -7.26 6.11
CA MET A 58 0.25 -7.73 6.81
C MET A 58 0.24 -7.35 8.29
N ALA A 59 1.39 -7.45 8.96
CA ALA A 59 1.53 -7.01 10.34
C ALA A 59 1.24 -5.51 10.49
N ALA A 60 1.74 -4.68 9.56
CA ALA A 60 1.42 -3.26 9.52
C ALA A 60 -0.08 -2.99 9.24
N ALA A 61 -0.72 -3.80 8.39
CA ALA A 61 -2.15 -3.68 8.06
C ALA A 61 -3.07 -3.93 9.25
N MET A 62 -2.71 -4.93 10.07
CA MET A 62 -3.54 -5.45 11.15
C MET A 62 -3.20 -4.83 12.52
N LYS A 63 -2.22 -3.94 12.57
CA LYS A 63 -1.90 -3.18 13.78
C LYS A 63 -3.03 -2.19 14.06
N LEU A 64 -3.76 -2.42 15.15
CA LEU A 64 -4.66 -1.40 15.72
C LEU A 64 -3.77 -0.35 16.40
N ASP A 65 -3.85 0.90 15.94
CA ASP A 65 -3.39 2.07 16.70
C ASP A 65 -4.48 2.55 17.66
#